data_AF-A0A7I8F028-F1
#
_entry.id   AF-A0A7I8F028-F1
#
_cell.length_a   1.000
_cell.length_b   1.000
_cell.length_c   1.000
_cell.angle_alpha   90.00
_cell.angle_beta   90.00
_cell.angle_gamma   90.00
#
_symmetry.space_group_name_H-M   'P 1'
#
loop_
_entity.id
_entity.type
_entity.pdbx_description
1 polymer ?
#
loop_
_entity_poly.entity_id
_entity_poly.type
_entity_poly.pdbx_seq_one_letter_code
_entity_poly.pdbx_strand_id
1 'polypeptide(L)'
;MAMATKKKFRWSSTSIGVTLAFVLAIIIPFIAILSFTYAYARPALIKASEQNLQNDALTRVQLIDTYVNERVLDIQTLAQVPSVQTFVVEPPQNTASYRNDAVHASYSLAAGIYRDKNYKTWTLFNTKGAVLLSYPTEPAKHGNTFIPTNVQSVMHGQTVISPVYYDPKTKEATIDLYSPITAPTAQPGKPGPIVGCIRATLSLNYIWNNIVHTDTGSNGSGSTAFILDANGVRVADASNQSLFTTVKNKDLVAVLNAHSASTTLQTQPTGKNQLYQVVELATKNAYIHWYYFVLSPVSTVTTVANQELLATIGIALLEALIVGIIAIFARQSLVRPILNAVDRLRHNSTTLSLLAQKQQQASEEQMFVIDSSQGKLQSVQYYTDATKTALQRLNTIVPQLSNNRVQYDAQTMEHVIQQLYAIINYLENASEYQDTSNRKLAEVLNSATLTTEVLHTGSISASEAAEQAGTIVMQLLSIIGKTN
;
A
#
# COMPACT_ATOMS: atom_id res chain seq x y z
N MET A 1 -5.04 -9.54 59.58
CA MET A 1 -5.45 -8.36 58.77
C MET A 1 -4.28 -8.03 57.84
N ALA A 2 -4.28 -8.60 56.63
CA ALA A 2 -3.14 -8.55 55.71
C ALA A 2 -3.20 -7.26 54.87
N MET A 3 -2.22 -6.38 55.06
CA MET A 3 -2.12 -5.09 54.38
C MET A 3 -1.57 -5.32 52.96
N ALA A 4 -2.47 -5.42 51.98
CA ALA A 4 -2.10 -5.54 50.57
C ALA A 4 -1.47 -4.23 50.08
N THR A 5 -0.14 -4.19 49.98
CA THR A 5 0.59 -3.07 49.38
C THR A 5 0.28 -2.99 47.88
N LYS A 6 -0.58 -2.05 47.49
CA LYS A 6 -0.84 -1.66 46.09
C LYS A 6 0.45 -1.12 45.47
N LYS A 7 1.20 -1.96 44.76
CA LYS A 7 2.30 -1.51 43.88
C LYS A 7 1.70 -0.62 42.77
N LYS A 8 1.82 0.71 42.91
CA LYS A 8 1.53 1.65 41.83
C LYS A 8 2.54 1.42 40.70
N PHE A 9 2.11 0.72 39.66
CA PHE A 9 2.87 0.49 38.44
C PHE A 9 3.03 1.83 37.71
N ARG A 10 4.11 2.56 37.99
CA ARG A 10 4.45 3.81 37.28
C ARG A 10 5.08 3.42 35.94
N TRP A 11 4.26 3.32 34.89
CA TRP A 11 4.76 3.34 33.52
C TRP A 11 5.60 4.63 33.34
N SER A 12 6.86 4.52 32.94
CA SER A 12 7.65 5.70 32.60
C SER A 12 7.09 6.30 31.31
N SER A 13 6.87 7.61 31.26
CA SER A 13 6.32 8.33 30.10
C SER A 13 7.11 8.05 28.81
N THR A 14 8.40 7.79 28.95
CA THR A 14 9.35 7.46 27.87
C THR A 14 9.02 6.16 27.15
N SER A 15 8.56 5.13 27.85
CA SER A 15 8.19 3.85 27.22
C SER A 15 6.95 3.98 26.33
N ILE A 16 6.02 4.86 26.72
CA ILE A 16 4.80 5.16 25.96
C ILE A 16 5.18 5.97 24.72
N GLY A 17 6.04 6.99 24.87
CA GLY A 17 6.50 7.82 23.74
C GLY A 17 7.19 7.02 22.64
N VAL A 18 8.11 6.13 23.01
CA VAL A 18 8.81 5.27 22.02
C VAL A 18 7.83 4.28 21.35
N THR A 19 6.95 3.65 22.13
CA THR A 19 5.94 2.73 21.56
C THR A 19 5.00 3.46 20.61
N LEU A 20 4.55 4.66 20.97
CA LEU A 20 3.70 5.50 20.13
C LEU A 20 4.42 5.92 18.84
N ALA A 21 5.70 6.30 18.92
CA ALA A 21 6.49 6.65 17.74
C ALA A 21 6.60 5.48 16.76
N PHE A 22 6.85 4.25 17.24
CA PHE A 22 6.85 3.06 16.40
C PHE A 22 5.47 2.76 15.80
N VAL A 23 4.41 2.88 16.57
CA VAL A 23 3.03 2.69 16.09
C VAL A 23 2.71 3.71 14.99
N LEU A 24 3.03 4.98 15.18
CA LEU A 24 2.83 6.03 14.18
C LEU A 24 3.67 5.80 12.93
N ALA A 25 4.92 5.34 13.07
CA ALA A 25 5.79 5.01 11.94
C ALA A 25 5.23 3.88 11.05
N ILE A 26 4.39 3.00 11.58
CA ILE A 26 3.69 1.95 10.81
C ILE A 26 2.37 2.46 10.24
N ILE A 27 1.58 3.14 11.08
CA ILE A 27 0.22 3.57 10.72
C ILE A 27 0.24 4.64 9.62
N ILE A 28 1.16 5.60 9.68
CA ILE A 28 1.19 6.72 8.73
C ILE A 28 1.44 6.23 7.29
N PRO A 29 2.49 5.43 6.98
CA PRO A 29 2.68 4.88 5.63
C PRO A 29 1.51 4.01 5.18
N PHE A 30 0.93 3.22 6.09
CA PHE A 30 -0.22 2.39 5.77
C PHE A 30 -1.44 3.21 5.35
N ILE A 31 -1.80 4.23 6.13
CA ILE A 31 -2.89 5.15 5.79
C ILE A 31 -2.59 5.85 4.47
N ALA A 32 -1.34 6.27 4.23
CA ALA A 32 -0.94 6.91 2.98
C ALA A 32 -1.13 5.99 1.76
N ILE A 33 -0.70 4.72 1.84
CA ILE A 33 -0.87 3.73 0.77
C ILE A 33 -2.36 3.45 0.54
N LEU A 34 -3.15 3.21 1.60
CA LEU A 34 -4.58 2.98 1.45
C LEU A 34 -5.29 4.19 0.83
N SER A 35 -4.93 5.40 1.26
CA SER A 35 -5.47 6.64 0.71
C SER A 35 -5.11 6.79 -0.76
N PHE A 36 -3.85 6.49 -1.14
CA PHE A 36 -3.41 6.51 -2.53
C PHE A 36 -4.16 5.49 -3.39
N THR A 37 -4.25 4.23 -2.93
CA THR A 37 -4.96 3.17 -3.65
C THR A 37 -6.43 3.51 -3.83
N TYR A 38 -7.09 4.04 -2.79
CA TYR A 38 -8.49 4.42 -2.85
C TYR A 38 -8.74 5.66 -3.73
N ALA A 39 -7.91 6.69 -3.62
CA ALA A 39 -8.10 7.97 -4.32
C ALA A 39 -7.61 7.96 -5.78
N TYR A 40 -6.61 7.14 -6.11
CA TYR A 40 -5.97 7.15 -7.43
C TYR A 40 -6.02 5.81 -8.14
N ALA A 41 -5.50 4.74 -7.52
CA ALA A 41 -5.36 3.45 -8.22
C ALA A 41 -6.72 2.82 -8.57
N ARG A 42 -7.67 2.81 -7.61
CA ARG A 42 -9.00 2.24 -7.82
C ARG A 42 -9.77 2.99 -8.92
N PRO A 43 -9.90 4.33 -8.90
CA PRO A 43 -10.51 5.06 -10.02
C PRO A 43 -9.81 4.83 -11.36
N ALA A 44 -8.48 4.76 -11.39
CA ALA A 44 -7.72 4.49 -12.62
C ALA A 44 -8.05 3.10 -13.20
N LEU A 45 -8.13 2.07 -12.36
CA LEU A 45 -8.49 0.72 -12.78
C LEU A 45 -9.94 0.62 -13.27
N ILE A 46 -10.87 1.31 -12.60
CA ILE A 46 -12.26 1.40 -13.04
C ILE A 46 -12.34 2.08 -14.41
N LYS A 47 -11.67 3.22 -14.58
CA LYS A 47 -11.61 3.96 -15.85
C LYS A 47 -10.99 3.12 -16.97
N ALA A 48 -9.95 2.33 -16.67
CA ALA A 48 -9.36 1.42 -17.64
C ALA A 48 -10.35 0.33 -18.07
N SER A 49 -11.12 -0.24 -17.14
CA SER A 49 -12.17 -1.20 -17.47
C SER A 49 -13.32 -0.59 -18.27
N GLU A 50 -13.72 0.65 -17.97
CA GLU A 50 -14.71 1.40 -18.75
C GLU A 50 -14.22 1.68 -20.18
N GLN A 51 -12.95 2.07 -20.32
CA GLN A 51 -12.33 2.29 -21.63
C GLN A 51 -12.25 1.00 -22.45
N ASN A 52 -11.96 -0.13 -21.81
CA ASN A 52 -11.99 -1.44 -22.48
C ASN A 52 -13.39 -1.78 -23.01
N LEU A 53 -14.43 -1.55 -22.19
CA LEU A 53 -15.83 -1.73 -22.58
C LEU A 53 -16.19 -0.83 -23.77
N GLN A 54 -15.72 0.42 -23.77
CA GLN A 54 -15.93 1.36 -24.87
C GLN A 54 -15.20 0.97 -26.16
N ASN A 55 -13.96 0.51 -26.06
CA ASN A 55 -13.18 0.06 -27.20
C ASN A 55 -13.78 -1.20 -27.85
N ASP A 56 -14.28 -2.13 -27.03
CA ASP A 56 -14.97 -3.32 -27.51
C ASP A 56 -16.25 -2.93 -28.25
N ALA A 57 -17.09 -2.09 -27.63
CA ALA A 57 -18.29 -1.55 -28.27
C ALA A 57 -17.97 -0.86 -29.61
N LEU A 58 -16.91 -0.05 -29.67
CA LEU A 58 -16.48 0.65 -30.88
C LEU A 58 -16.09 -0.33 -31.99
N THR A 59 -15.34 -1.38 -31.62
CA THR A 59 -14.93 -2.42 -32.56
C THR A 59 -16.14 -3.16 -33.13
N ARG A 60 -17.14 -3.46 -32.29
CA ARG A 60 -18.39 -4.12 -32.73
C ARG A 60 -19.22 -3.23 -33.65
N VAL A 61 -19.36 -1.94 -33.34
CA VAL A 61 -20.01 -0.98 -34.24
C VAL A 61 -19.30 -0.89 -35.58
N GLN A 62 -17.96 -0.85 -35.60
CA GLN A 62 -17.18 -0.84 -36.84
C GLN A 62 -17.37 -2.12 -37.67
N LEU A 63 -17.48 -3.29 -37.03
CA LEU A 63 -17.78 -4.55 -37.70
C LEU A 63 -19.19 -4.54 -38.32
N ILE A 64 -20.18 -3.99 -37.61
CA ILE A 64 -21.55 -3.82 -38.13
C ILE A 64 -21.55 -2.85 -39.31
N ASP A 65 -20.93 -1.69 -39.17
CA ASP A 65 -20.86 -0.66 -40.21
C ASP A 65 -20.20 -1.20 -41.48
N THR A 66 -19.07 -1.90 -41.33
CA THR A 66 -18.35 -2.57 -42.42
C THR A 66 -19.22 -3.62 -43.10
N TYR A 67 -19.82 -4.52 -42.31
CA TYR A 67 -20.67 -5.59 -42.83
C TYR A 67 -21.84 -5.03 -43.64
N VAL A 68 -22.58 -4.06 -43.09
CA VAL A 68 -23.73 -3.46 -43.79
C VAL A 68 -23.28 -2.71 -45.03
N ASN A 69 -22.17 -1.99 -44.98
CA ASN A 69 -21.63 -1.29 -46.15
C ASN A 69 -21.24 -2.27 -47.27
N GLU A 70 -20.60 -3.40 -46.95
CA GLU A 70 -20.32 -4.43 -47.93
C GLU A 70 -21.59 -4.98 -48.58
N ARG A 71 -22.62 -5.28 -47.79
CA ARG A 71 -23.91 -5.78 -48.33
C ARG A 71 -24.62 -4.74 -49.20
N VAL A 72 -24.44 -3.44 -48.92
CA VAL A 72 -24.90 -2.35 -49.79
C VAL A 72 -24.12 -2.31 -51.10
N LEU A 73 -22.80 -2.44 -51.06
CA LEU A 73 -21.98 -2.51 -52.27
C LEU A 73 -22.33 -3.72 -53.15
N ASP A 74 -22.68 -4.85 -52.52
CA ASP A 74 -23.11 -6.06 -53.22
C ASP A 74 -24.36 -5.79 -54.04
N ILE A 75 -25.41 -5.21 -53.43
CA ILE A 75 -26.66 -4.92 -54.14
C ILE A 75 -26.49 -3.84 -55.21
N GLN A 76 -25.68 -2.81 -54.95
CA GLN A 76 -25.36 -1.79 -55.94
C GLN A 76 -24.62 -2.39 -57.14
N THR A 77 -23.68 -3.30 -56.89
CA THR A 77 -22.94 -3.99 -57.95
C THR A 77 -23.88 -4.84 -58.81
N LEU A 78 -24.75 -5.64 -58.18
CA LEU A 78 -25.70 -6.48 -58.91
C LEU A 78 -26.72 -5.65 -59.70
N ALA A 79 -27.12 -4.48 -59.21
CA ALA A 79 -28.00 -3.55 -59.93
C ALA A 79 -27.39 -3.00 -61.23
N GLN A 80 -26.06 -3.03 -61.35
CA GLN A 80 -25.30 -2.54 -62.50
C GLN A 80 -24.90 -3.66 -63.48
N VAL A 81 -25.26 -4.92 -63.21
CA VAL A 81 -24.93 -6.03 -64.11
C VAL A 81 -25.78 -5.91 -65.39
N PRO A 82 -25.17 -5.94 -66.60
CA PRO A 82 -25.90 -5.75 -67.84
C PRO A 82 -27.07 -6.72 -68.06
N SER A 83 -26.93 -7.99 -67.69
CA SER A 83 -28.04 -8.97 -67.79
C SER A 83 -29.23 -8.60 -66.90
N VAL A 84 -29.00 -7.99 -65.74
CA VAL A 84 -30.06 -7.48 -64.85
C VAL A 84 -30.72 -6.26 -65.48
N GLN A 85 -29.94 -5.31 -66.00
CA GLN A 85 -30.46 -4.09 -66.61
C GLN A 85 -31.30 -4.39 -67.85
N THR A 86 -30.79 -5.20 -68.79
CA THR A 86 -31.51 -5.57 -70.01
C THR A 86 -32.82 -6.28 -69.70
N PHE A 87 -32.80 -7.26 -68.78
CA PHE A 87 -34.00 -8.00 -68.40
C PHE A 87 -35.09 -7.11 -67.78
N VAL A 88 -34.72 -6.11 -66.97
CA VAL A 88 -35.69 -5.24 -66.28
C VAL A 88 -36.27 -4.15 -67.20
N VAL A 89 -35.52 -3.73 -68.24
CA VAL A 89 -36.00 -2.76 -69.23
C VAL A 89 -37.14 -3.34 -70.06
N GLU A 90 -37.08 -4.64 -70.39
CA GLU A 90 -38.06 -5.28 -71.26
C GLU A 90 -39.35 -5.64 -70.51
N PRO A 91 -40.54 -5.29 -71.04
CA PRO A 91 -41.78 -5.78 -70.48
C PRO A 91 -41.86 -7.32 -70.61
N PRO A 92 -42.47 -8.03 -69.65
CA PRO A 92 -42.59 -9.49 -69.74
C PRO A 92 -43.25 -9.96 -71.03
N GLN A 93 -42.56 -10.80 -71.80
CA GLN A 93 -43.04 -11.37 -73.06
C GLN A 93 -42.66 -12.85 -73.17
N ASN A 94 -43.50 -13.66 -73.83
CA ASN A 94 -43.21 -15.07 -74.08
C ASN A 94 -42.33 -15.26 -75.33
N THR A 95 -41.17 -14.58 -75.39
CA THR A 95 -40.19 -14.71 -76.47
C THR A 95 -39.00 -15.56 -76.04
N ALA A 96 -38.25 -16.10 -77.00
CA ALA A 96 -36.99 -16.78 -76.70
C ALA A 96 -35.94 -15.83 -76.10
N SER A 97 -35.89 -14.58 -76.59
CA SER A 97 -34.97 -13.54 -76.09
C SER A 97 -35.23 -13.24 -74.62
N TYR A 98 -36.47 -12.91 -74.26
CA TYR A 98 -36.84 -12.57 -72.87
C TYR A 98 -36.54 -13.73 -71.91
N ARG A 99 -36.80 -14.98 -72.33
CA ARG A 99 -36.46 -16.16 -71.53
C ARG A 99 -34.95 -16.32 -71.35
N ASN A 100 -34.15 -16.02 -72.37
CA ASN A 100 -32.69 -16.05 -72.27
C ASN A 100 -32.17 -14.96 -71.30
N ASP A 101 -32.71 -13.75 -71.40
CA ASP A 101 -32.35 -12.65 -70.49
C ASP A 101 -32.75 -12.95 -69.05
N ALA A 102 -33.92 -13.57 -68.85
CA ALA A 102 -34.36 -14.03 -67.53
C ALA A 102 -33.39 -15.06 -66.92
N VAL A 103 -32.89 -16.00 -67.72
CA VAL A 103 -31.90 -16.99 -67.27
C VAL A 103 -30.60 -16.29 -66.87
N HIS A 104 -30.08 -15.37 -67.68
CA HIS A 104 -28.86 -14.65 -67.34
C HIS A 104 -29.01 -13.73 -66.12
N ALA A 105 -30.16 -13.06 -65.97
CA ALA A 105 -30.48 -12.30 -64.78
C ALA A 105 -30.55 -13.21 -63.54
N SER A 106 -31.13 -14.42 -63.68
CA SER A 106 -31.22 -15.38 -62.58
C SER A 106 -29.84 -15.85 -62.09
N TYR A 107 -28.87 -16.02 -62.98
CA TYR A 107 -27.49 -16.34 -62.60
C TYR A 107 -26.84 -15.19 -61.82
N SER A 108 -27.13 -13.94 -62.17
CA SER A 108 -26.68 -12.78 -61.39
C SER A 108 -27.28 -12.78 -59.98
N LEU A 109 -28.58 -13.06 -59.84
CA LEU A 109 -29.22 -13.18 -58.51
C LEU A 109 -28.65 -14.35 -57.70
N ALA A 110 -28.38 -15.48 -58.36
CA ALA A 110 -27.76 -16.65 -57.72
C ALA A 110 -26.34 -16.33 -57.24
N ALA A 111 -25.55 -15.57 -58.00
CA ALA A 111 -24.23 -15.11 -57.56
C ALA A 111 -24.33 -14.28 -56.27
N GLY A 112 -25.38 -13.47 -56.12
CA GLY A 112 -25.68 -12.74 -54.87
C GLY A 112 -25.87 -13.68 -53.67
N ILE A 113 -26.65 -14.77 -53.82
CA ILE A 113 -26.83 -15.79 -52.77
C ILE A 113 -25.51 -16.51 -52.45
N TYR A 114 -24.71 -16.85 -53.45
CA TYR A 114 -23.42 -17.54 -53.22
C TYR A 114 -22.36 -16.66 -52.58
N ARG A 115 -22.48 -15.33 -52.72
CA ARG A 115 -21.54 -14.37 -52.13
C ARG A 115 -21.65 -14.31 -50.61
N ASP A 116 -22.87 -14.34 -50.06
CA ASP A 116 -23.10 -14.43 -48.63
C ASP A 116 -24.33 -15.31 -48.35
N LYS A 117 -24.11 -16.39 -47.60
CA LYS A 117 -25.14 -17.33 -47.15
C LYS A 117 -26.25 -16.70 -46.29
N ASN A 118 -26.04 -15.47 -45.79
CA ASN A 118 -27.04 -14.74 -45.02
C ASN A 118 -28.10 -14.07 -45.91
N TYR A 119 -27.90 -13.99 -47.23
CA TYR A 119 -28.97 -13.59 -48.14
C TYR A 119 -30.03 -14.69 -48.24
N LYS A 120 -31.30 -14.31 -48.05
CA LYS A 120 -32.45 -15.21 -48.13
C LYS A 120 -33.05 -15.23 -49.53
N THR A 121 -33.18 -14.06 -50.15
CA THR A 121 -33.70 -13.93 -51.52
C THR A 121 -33.20 -12.64 -52.15
N TRP A 122 -33.04 -12.68 -53.46
CA TRP A 122 -32.81 -11.54 -54.33
C TRP A 122 -34.00 -11.41 -55.27
N THR A 123 -34.45 -10.18 -55.53
CA THR A 123 -35.65 -9.92 -56.33
C THR A 123 -35.46 -8.71 -57.24
N LEU A 124 -35.94 -8.80 -58.46
CA LEU A 124 -36.05 -7.70 -59.41
C LEU A 124 -37.50 -7.22 -59.46
N PHE A 125 -37.69 -5.90 -59.38
CA PHE A 125 -38.98 -5.23 -59.48
C PHE A 125 -38.98 -4.26 -60.64
N ASN A 126 -40.13 -4.10 -61.29
CA ASN A 126 -40.35 -2.97 -62.19
C ASN A 126 -40.63 -1.66 -61.40
N THR A 127 -40.75 -0.55 -62.11
CA THR A 127 -41.07 0.77 -61.51
C THR A 127 -42.42 0.85 -60.79
N LYS A 128 -43.33 -0.12 -61.02
CA LYS A 128 -44.62 -0.24 -60.31
C LYS A 128 -44.53 -1.12 -59.06
N GLY A 129 -43.36 -1.65 -58.75
CA GLY A 129 -43.13 -2.56 -57.62
C GLY A 129 -43.67 -3.97 -57.82
N ALA A 130 -43.97 -4.38 -59.06
CA ALA A 130 -44.32 -5.76 -59.37
C ALA A 130 -43.04 -6.61 -59.50
N VAL A 131 -43.08 -7.82 -58.95
CA VAL A 131 -41.99 -8.80 -59.05
C VAL A 131 -41.83 -9.22 -60.51
N LEU A 132 -40.60 -9.12 -61.03
CA LEU A 132 -40.23 -9.61 -62.36
C LEU A 132 -39.52 -10.97 -62.27
N LEU A 133 -38.59 -11.10 -61.32
CA LEU A 133 -37.79 -12.30 -61.11
C LEU A 133 -37.32 -12.36 -59.65
N SER A 134 -37.21 -13.55 -59.09
CA SER A 134 -36.63 -13.77 -57.76
C SER A 134 -35.82 -15.05 -57.70
N TYR A 135 -34.83 -15.09 -56.81
CA TYR A 135 -34.02 -16.29 -56.55
C TYR A 135 -33.56 -16.32 -55.08
N PRO A 136 -33.57 -17.49 -54.40
CA PRO A 136 -34.04 -18.78 -54.87
C PRO A 136 -35.56 -18.97 -54.73
N THR A 137 -36.21 -18.17 -53.88
CA THR A 137 -37.65 -18.24 -53.60
C THR A 137 -38.33 -16.92 -53.90
N GLU A 138 -39.64 -16.98 -54.12
CA GLU A 138 -40.46 -15.77 -54.11
C GLU A 138 -40.29 -15.04 -52.78
N PRO A 139 -40.25 -13.70 -52.82
CA PRO A 139 -39.92 -12.96 -51.63
C PRO A 139 -41.18 -12.65 -50.82
N ALA A 140 -41.04 -12.48 -49.52
CA ALA A 140 -42.17 -12.11 -48.68
C ALA A 140 -42.65 -10.68 -48.98
N LYS A 141 -43.95 -10.45 -48.77
CA LYS A 141 -44.55 -9.12 -48.68
C LYS A 141 -44.37 -8.58 -47.26
N HIS A 142 -44.19 -7.27 -47.16
CA HIS A 142 -44.18 -6.56 -45.89
C HIS A 142 -45.51 -5.82 -45.77
N GLY A 143 -46.44 -6.43 -45.02
CA GLY A 143 -47.85 -6.05 -45.09
C GLY A 143 -48.44 -6.46 -46.44
N ASN A 144 -49.00 -5.49 -47.19
CA ASN A 144 -49.68 -5.77 -48.46
C ASN A 144 -48.81 -5.50 -49.70
N THR A 145 -47.59 -4.99 -49.54
CA THR A 145 -46.71 -4.59 -50.66
C THR A 145 -45.35 -5.29 -50.59
N PHE A 146 -44.68 -5.41 -51.74
CA PHE A 146 -43.28 -5.84 -51.79
C PHE A 146 -42.29 -4.69 -51.61
N ILE A 147 -42.72 -3.47 -51.93
CA ILE A 147 -41.98 -2.23 -51.75
C ILE A 147 -42.82 -1.33 -50.83
N PRO A 148 -42.51 -1.29 -49.54
CA PRO A 148 -43.15 -0.40 -48.58
C PRO A 148 -42.95 1.08 -48.91
N THR A 149 -43.85 1.94 -48.41
CA THR A 149 -43.83 3.38 -48.70
C THR A 149 -42.56 4.08 -48.22
N ASN A 150 -42.00 3.65 -47.09
CA ASN A 150 -40.78 4.20 -46.50
C ASN A 150 -39.49 3.88 -47.28
N VAL A 151 -39.54 3.01 -48.30
CA VAL A 151 -38.39 2.72 -49.18
C VAL A 151 -38.61 3.15 -50.63
N GLN A 152 -39.71 3.88 -50.92
CA GLN A 152 -40.02 4.34 -52.28
C GLN A 152 -38.98 5.28 -52.89
N SER A 153 -38.13 5.91 -52.07
CA SER A 153 -37.02 6.73 -52.57
C SER A 153 -36.02 5.95 -53.43
N VAL A 154 -36.05 4.61 -53.41
CA VAL A 154 -35.31 3.80 -54.39
C VAL A 154 -35.71 4.10 -55.83
N MET A 155 -36.99 4.42 -56.08
CA MET A 155 -37.47 4.82 -57.41
C MET A 155 -37.01 6.23 -57.81
N HIS A 156 -36.34 6.95 -56.91
CA HIS A 156 -35.70 8.23 -57.14
C HIS A 156 -34.16 8.13 -57.15
N GLY A 157 -33.61 6.91 -57.22
CA GLY A 157 -32.18 6.69 -57.40
C GLY A 157 -31.40 6.53 -56.10
N GLN A 158 -32.08 6.45 -54.96
CA GLN A 158 -31.42 6.27 -53.66
C GLN A 158 -31.31 4.79 -53.29
N THR A 159 -30.15 4.35 -52.81
CA THR A 159 -30.06 3.04 -52.16
C THR A 159 -30.61 3.16 -50.74
N VAL A 160 -31.47 2.25 -50.31
CA VAL A 160 -32.18 2.33 -49.03
C VAL A 160 -32.18 0.97 -48.34
N ILE A 161 -32.09 0.98 -47.02
CA ILE A 161 -32.29 -0.21 -46.17
C ILE A 161 -33.62 -0.06 -45.43
N SER A 162 -34.42 -1.12 -45.41
CA SER A 162 -35.67 -1.15 -44.68
C SER A 162 -35.46 -1.15 -43.16
N PRO A 163 -36.52 -0.87 -42.37
CA PRO A 163 -36.57 -1.30 -40.98
C PRO A 163 -36.36 -2.81 -40.85
N VAL A 164 -36.09 -3.26 -39.62
CA VAL A 164 -35.97 -4.69 -39.33
C VAL A 164 -37.33 -5.35 -39.34
N TYR A 165 -37.45 -6.42 -40.12
CA TYR A 165 -38.62 -7.28 -40.14
C TYR A 165 -38.36 -8.52 -39.31
N TYR A 166 -39.40 -9.02 -38.65
CA TYR A 166 -39.35 -10.26 -37.89
C TYR A 166 -40.35 -11.25 -38.47
N ASP A 167 -39.86 -12.45 -38.78
CA ASP A 167 -40.73 -13.57 -39.09
C ASP A 167 -40.97 -14.39 -37.82
N PRO A 168 -42.20 -14.37 -37.24
CA PRO A 168 -42.51 -15.11 -36.02
C PRO A 168 -42.46 -16.64 -36.21
N LYS A 169 -42.54 -17.15 -37.45
CA LYS A 169 -42.48 -18.59 -37.73
C LYS A 169 -41.04 -19.09 -37.67
N THR A 170 -40.13 -18.43 -38.38
CA THR A 170 -38.71 -18.80 -38.41
C THR A 170 -37.92 -18.22 -37.24
N LYS A 171 -38.48 -17.25 -36.53
CA LYS A 171 -37.84 -16.45 -35.48
C LYS A 171 -36.58 -15.73 -35.96
N GLU A 172 -36.53 -15.37 -37.24
CA GLU A 172 -35.41 -14.68 -37.84
C GLU A 172 -35.73 -13.19 -38.05
N ALA A 173 -34.72 -12.35 -37.78
CA ALA A 173 -34.73 -10.95 -38.21
C ALA A 173 -34.16 -10.84 -39.63
N THR A 174 -34.78 -10.00 -40.44
CA THR A 174 -34.24 -9.61 -41.74
C THR A 174 -34.30 -8.10 -41.95
N ILE A 175 -33.46 -7.62 -42.84
CA ILE A 175 -33.59 -6.31 -43.47
C ILE A 175 -33.64 -6.51 -44.98
N ASP A 176 -34.34 -5.63 -45.67
CA ASP A 176 -34.32 -5.57 -47.13
C ASP A 176 -33.46 -4.39 -47.56
N LEU A 177 -32.47 -4.68 -48.39
CA LEU A 177 -31.68 -3.68 -49.08
C LEU A 177 -32.32 -3.44 -50.45
N TYR A 178 -32.47 -2.18 -50.85
CA TYR A 178 -33.05 -1.77 -52.12
C TYR A 178 -32.06 -0.89 -52.88
N SER A 179 -31.80 -1.20 -54.15
CA SER A 179 -30.98 -0.37 -55.04
C SER A 179 -31.70 -0.11 -56.36
N PRO A 180 -31.64 1.12 -56.90
CA PRO A 180 -32.22 1.43 -58.20
C PRO A 180 -31.51 0.64 -59.31
N ILE A 181 -32.27 0.23 -60.32
CA ILE A 181 -31.74 -0.30 -61.58
C ILE A 181 -31.98 0.76 -62.64
N THR A 182 -30.91 1.18 -63.30
CA THR A 182 -30.96 2.15 -64.40
C THR A 182 -30.82 1.45 -65.74
N ALA A 183 -31.49 1.95 -66.77
CA ALA A 183 -31.30 1.44 -68.13
C ALA A 183 -29.83 1.59 -68.57
N PRO A 184 -29.32 0.67 -69.40
CA PRO A 184 -28.00 0.83 -70.01
C PRO A 184 -27.92 2.14 -70.80
N THR A 185 -26.79 2.81 -70.73
CA THR A 185 -26.54 4.09 -71.40
C THR A 185 -25.29 4.00 -72.26
N ALA A 186 -25.32 4.64 -73.42
CA ALA A 186 -24.14 4.76 -74.28
C ALA A 186 -23.10 5.77 -73.74
N GLN A 187 -23.48 6.62 -72.78
CA GLN A 187 -22.60 7.64 -72.22
C GLN A 187 -21.91 7.14 -70.93
N PRO A 188 -20.59 6.92 -70.93
CA PRO A 188 -19.88 6.51 -69.72
C PRO A 188 -20.09 7.50 -68.57
N GLY A 189 -20.39 6.99 -67.37
CA GLY A 189 -20.51 7.80 -66.15
C GLY A 189 -21.83 8.55 -65.97
N LYS A 190 -22.79 8.47 -66.91
CA LYS A 190 -24.13 9.05 -66.73
C LYS A 190 -25.18 7.95 -66.54
N PRO A 191 -25.82 7.84 -65.36
CA PRO A 191 -26.85 6.82 -65.16
C PRO A 191 -28.03 7.03 -66.12
N GLY A 192 -28.54 5.93 -66.69
CA GLY A 192 -29.76 5.96 -67.49
C GLY A 192 -31.02 6.19 -66.63
N PRO A 193 -32.22 6.27 -67.24
CA PRO A 193 -33.47 6.35 -66.49
C PRO A 193 -33.64 5.13 -65.59
N ILE A 194 -34.28 5.31 -64.43
CA ILE A 194 -34.60 4.22 -63.51
C ILE A 194 -35.71 3.36 -64.15
N VAL A 195 -35.44 2.06 -64.29
CA VAL A 195 -36.35 1.08 -64.91
C VAL A 195 -36.93 0.09 -63.91
N GLY A 196 -36.42 0.10 -62.68
CA GLY A 196 -36.87 -0.75 -61.62
C GLY A 196 -35.97 -0.65 -60.40
N CYS A 197 -36.07 -1.63 -59.52
CA CYS A 197 -35.13 -1.78 -58.41
C CYS A 197 -34.83 -3.25 -58.14
N ILE A 198 -33.64 -3.51 -57.60
CA ILE A 198 -33.26 -4.79 -57.04
C ILE A 198 -33.49 -4.74 -55.52
N ARG A 199 -33.89 -5.87 -54.95
CA ARG A 199 -33.99 -6.08 -53.50
C ARG A 199 -33.17 -7.29 -53.10
N ALA A 200 -32.46 -7.18 -51.99
CA ALA A 200 -31.85 -8.31 -51.31
C ALA A 200 -32.40 -8.40 -49.89
N THR A 201 -33.02 -9.52 -49.54
CA THR A 201 -33.43 -9.81 -48.15
C THR A 201 -32.27 -10.45 -47.44
N LEU A 202 -31.72 -9.73 -46.45
CA LEU A 202 -30.56 -10.13 -45.67
C LEU A 202 -30.99 -10.56 -44.26
N SER A 203 -30.59 -11.74 -43.84
CA SER A 203 -30.73 -12.18 -42.45
C SER A 203 -29.76 -11.46 -41.53
N LEU A 204 -30.24 -11.02 -40.36
CA LEU A 204 -29.38 -10.45 -39.32
C LEU A 204 -28.67 -11.51 -38.47
N ASN A 205 -28.77 -12.80 -38.83
CA ASN A 205 -28.14 -13.90 -38.09
C ASN A 205 -26.63 -13.73 -37.96
N TYR A 206 -25.94 -13.18 -38.96
CA TYR A 206 -24.50 -12.92 -38.84
C TYR A 206 -24.21 -11.85 -37.77
N ILE A 207 -24.90 -10.71 -37.83
CA ILE A 207 -24.73 -9.64 -36.84
C ILE A 207 -25.04 -10.18 -35.44
N TRP A 208 -26.10 -10.95 -35.30
CA TRP A 208 -26.46 -11.54 -34.01
C TRP A 208 -25.44 -12.58 -33.55
N ASN A 209 -25.19 -13.65 -34.32
CA ASN A 209 -24.41 -14.79 -33.86
C ASN A 209 -22.90 -14.51 -33.80
N ASN A 210 -22.39 -13.65 -34.70
CA ASN A 210 -20.96 -13.43 -34.85
C ASN A 210 -20.47 -12.12 -34.23
N ILE A 211 -21.35 -11.14 -34.00
CA ILE A 211 -20.98 -9.83 -33.44
C ILE A 211 -21.57 -9.63 -32.03
N VAL A 212 -22.89 -9.81 -31.87
CA VAL A 212 -23.57 -9.48 -30.59
C VAL A 212 -23.46 -10.62 -29.58
N HIS A 213 -23.69 -11.86 -30.01
CA HIS A 213 -23.73 -13.03 -29.11
C HIS A 213 -22.35 -13.35 -28.54
N THR A 214 -21.29 -13.09 -29.33
CA THR A 214 -19.89 -13.25 -28.93
C THR A 214 -19.46 -12.29 -27.82
N ASP A 215 -20.24 -11.26 -27.50
CA ASP A 215 -19.97 -10.37 -26.36
C ASP A 215 -20.50 -10.89 -25.02
N THR A 216 -21.21 -12.02 -25.01
CA THR A 216 -21.63 -12.67 -23.77
C THR A 216 -20.41 -13.09 -22.97
N GLY A 217 -20.17 -12.43 -21.83
CA GLY A 217 -19.01 -12.72 -20.98
C GLY A 217 -17.69 -12.10 -21.43
N SER A 218 -17.62 -11.46 -22.61
CA SER A 218 -16.38 -10.88 -23.15
C SER A 218 -15.84 -9.71 -22.33
N ASN A 219 -16.75 -8.97 -21.67
CA ASN A 219 -16.39 -7.89 -20.74
C ASN A 219 -16.56 -8.33 -19.27
N GLY A 220 -16.24 -9.61 -19.02
CA GLY A 220 -16.30 -10.28 -17.73
C GLY A 220 -17.65 -10.94 -17.41
N SER A 221 -17.71 -11.68 -16.31
CA SER A 221 -18.86 -12.51 -15.95
C SER A 221 -20.16 -11.69 -15.88
N GLY A 222 -21.21 -12.19 -16.53
CA GLY A 222 -22.52 -11.55 -16.59
C GLY A 222 -22.63 -10.37 -17.56
N SER A 223 -21.57 -10.06 -18.32
CA SER A 223 -21.65 -9.07 -19.41
C SER A 223 -22.45 -9.59 -20.60
N THR A 224 -23.10 -8.67 -21.30
CA THR A 224 -23.99 -8.95 -22.45
C THR A 224 -24.02 -7.75 -23.38
N ALA A 225 -24.42 -7.97 -24.63
CA ALA A 225 -24.68 -6.90 -25.60
C ALA A 225 -26.04 -7.04 -26.28
N PHE A 226 -26.55 -5.94 -26.81
CA PHE A 226 -27.74 -5.92 -27.67
C PHE A 226 -27.73 -4.70 -28.60
N ILE A 227 -28.57 -4.74 -29.64
CA ILE A 227 -28.74 -3.66 -30.60
C ILE A 227 -30.19 -3.18 -30.57
N LEU A 228 -30.38 -1.85 -30.57
CA LEU A 228 -31.68 -1.22 -30.79
C LEU A 228 -31.69 -0.50 -32.14
N ASP A 229 -32.83 -0.47 -32.80
CA ASP A 229 -33.04 0.43 -33.94
C ASP A 229 -33.37 1.87 -33.48
N ALA A 230 -33.53 2.79 -34.43
CA ALA A 230 -33.93 4.18 -34.18
C ALA A 230 -35.28 4.34 -33.47
N ASN A 231 -36.12 3.29 -33.43
CA ASN A 231 -37.40 3.29 -32.75
C ASN A 231 -37.33 2.65 -31.35
N GLY A 232 -36.13 2.29 -30.88
CA GLY A 232 -35.93 1.63 -29.59
C GLY A 232 -36.39 0.16 -29.57
N VAL A 233 -36.57 -0.45 -30.73
CA VAL A 233 -36.89 -1.87 -30.89
C VAL A 233 -35.60 -2.68 -30.86
N ARG A 234 -35.59 -3.75 -30.07
CA ARG A 234 -34.43 -4.64 -30.00
C ARG A 234 -34.31 -5.52 -31.23
N VAL A 235 -33.25 -5.32 -32.01
CA VAL A 235 -33.02 -6.04 -33.28
C VAL A 235 -32.03 -7.20 -33.15
N ALA A 236 -31.17 -7.17 -32.12
CA ALA A 236 -30.30 -8.27 -31.75
C ALA A 236 -30.07 -8.29 -30.24
N ASP A 237 -29.93 -9.46 -29.64
CA ASP A 237 -29.77 -9.66 -28.18
C ASP A 237 -28.96 -10.92 -27.92
N ALA A 238 -27.89 -10.82 -27.14
CA ALA A 238 -27.06 -11.98 -26.82
C ALA A 238 -27.83 -13.06 -26.01
N SER A 239 -28.90 -12.70 -25.29
CA SER A 239 -29.70 -13.59 -24.45
C SER A 239 -30.86 -14.28 -25.16
N ASN A 240 -31.19 -13.90 -26.40
CA ASN A 240 -32.31 -14.38 -27.22
C ASN A 240 -33.73 -14.17 -26.63
N GLN A 241 -33.86 -13.73 -25.37
CA GLN A 241 -35.15 -13.66 -24.66
C GLN A 241 -35.98 -12.40 -24.97
N SER A 242 -35.34 -11.34 -25.48
CA SER A 242 -35.98 -10.00 -25.58
C SER A 242 -36.00 -9.43 -26.99
N LEU A 243 -35.76 -10.24 -28.02
CA LEU A 243 -35.77 -9.75 -29.40
C LEU A 243 -37.14 -9.22 -29.79
N PHE A 244 -37.14 -8.16 -30.59
CA PHE A 244 -38.34 -7.48 -31.11
C PHE A 244 -39.27 -6.94 -30.01
N THR A 245 -38.70 -6.70 -28.82
CA THR A 245 -39.39 -5.95 -27.77
C THR A 245 -38.87 -4.53 -27.71
N THR A 246 -39.77 -3.57 -27.51
CA THR A 246 -39.38 -2.19 -27.22
C THR A 246 -38.77 -2.13 -25.83
N VAL A 247 -37.66 -1.41 -25.69
CA VAL A 247 -37.04 -1.21 -24.38
C VAL A 247 -37.96 -0.37 -23.49
N LYS A 248 -38.45 -0.98 -22.40
CA LYS A 248 -39.29 -0.30 -21.39
C LYS A 248 -38.48 0.40 -20.29
N ASN A 249 -37.18 0.18 -20.23
CA ASN A 249 -36.32 0.77 -19.21
C ASN A 249 -36.18 2.28 -19.49
N LYS A 250 -36.63 3.10 -18.53
CA LYS A 250 -36.67 4.57 -18.66
C LYS A 250 -35.28 5.17 -18.85
N ASP A 251 -34.25 4.62 -18.23
CA ASP A 251 -32.88 5.13 -18.34
C ASP A 251 -32.35 4.90 -19.76
N LEU A 252 -32.55 3.69 -20.31
CA LEU A 252 -32.15 3.38 -21.69
C LEU A 252 -32.93 4.24 -22.70
N VAL A 253 -34.20 4.52 -22.44
CA VAL A 253 -35.01 5.43 -23.28
C VAL A 253 -34.49 6.87 -23.18
N ALA A 254 -34.13 7.34 -21.98
CA ALA A 254 -33.56 8.67 -21.79
C ALA A 254 -32.24 8.83 -22.55
N VAL A 255 -31.44 7.76 -22.59
CA VAL A 255 -30.16 7.69 -23.30
C VAL A 255 -30.36 7.76 -24.81
N LEU A 256 -31.27 6.95 -25.37
CA LEU A 256 -31.66 7.04 -26.78
C LEU A 256 -32.13 8.47 -27.15
N ASN A 257 -32.93 9.09 -26.28
CA ASN A 257 -33.45 10.43 -26.52
C ASN A 257 -32.38 11.53 -26.40
N ALA A 258 -31.30 11.31 -25.65
CA ALA A 258 -30.26 12.30 -25.44
C ALA A 258 -29.34 12.48 -26.67
N HIS A 259 -29.36 11.56 -27.64
CA HIS A 259 -28.58 11.59 -28.89
C HIS A 259 -27.10 11.99 -28.70
N SER A 260 -26.54 11.71 -27.52
CA SER A 260 -25.24 12.23 -27.11
C SER A 260 -24.12 11.29 -27.56
N ALA A 261 -22.99 11.85 -27.97
CA ALA A 261 -21.83 11.08 -28.38
C ALA A 261 -21.36 10.18 -27.22
N SER A 262 -21.34 8.86 -27.43
CA SER A 262 -20.79 7.81 -26.55
C SER A 262 -20.97 8.08 -25.05
N THR A 263 -22.08 7.64 -24.48
CA THR A 263 -22.35 7.85 -23.05
C THR A 263 -22.06 6.58 -22.25
N THR A 264 -21.24 6.71 -21.21
CA THR A 264 -21.03 5.69 -20.19
C THR A 264 -21.99 5.98 -19.04
N LEU A 265 -22.90 5.06 -18.74
CA LEU A 265 -23.95 5.25 -17.72
C LEU A 265 -24.16 4.00 -16.87
N GLN A 266 -24.70 4.18 -15.67
CA GLN A 266 -25.08 3.07 -14.81
C GLN A 266 -26.60 2.93 -14.78
N THR A 267 -27.10 1.71 -15.02
CA THR A 267 -28.52 1.38 -14.89
C THR A 267 -28.68 -0.02 -14.32
N GLN A 268 -29.87 -0.35 -13.82
CA GLN A 268 -30.25 -1.69 -13.40
C GLN A 268 -31.23 -2.27 -14.43
N PRO A 269 -30.76 -3.13 -15.36
CA PRO A 269 -31.65 -3.73 -16.36
C PRO A 269 -32.79 -4.52 -15.72
N THR A 270 -33.97 -4.51 -16.36
CA THR A 270 -35.15 -5.23 -15.88
C THR A 270 -34.81 -6.71 -15.66
N GLY A 271 -35.17 -7.25 -14.49
CA GLY A 271 -34.88 -8.63 -14.12
C GLY A 271 -33.45 -8.89 -13.60
N LYS A 272 -32.61 -7.86 -13.48
CA LYS A 272 -31.30 -7.94 -12.82
C LYS A 272 -31.36 -7.28 -11.43
N ASN A 273 -30.62 -7.84 -10.47
CA ASN A 273 -30.56 -7.40 -9.08
C ASN A 273 -29.30 -6.57 -8.75
N GLN A 274 -28.51 -6.20 -9.76
CA GLN A 274 -27.27 -5.44 -9.60
C GLN A 274 -27.18 -4.34 -10.67
N LEU A 275 -26.39 -3.30 -10.37
CA LEU A 275 -26.09 -2.24 -11.31
C LEU A 275 -25.17 -2.75 -12.43
N TYR A 276 -25.41 -2.25 -13.63
CA TYR A 276 -24.59 -2.48 -14.80
C TYR A 276 -23.98 -1.16 -15.27
N GLN A 277 -22.71 -1.21 -15.61
CA GLN A 277 -22.07 -0.21 -16.44
C GLN A 277 -22.49 -0.47 -17.88
N VAL A 278 -23.02 0.55 -18.54
CA VAL A 278 -23.52 0.49 -19.90
C VAL A 278 -22.74 1.48 -20.76
N VAL A 279 -22.28 1.01 -21.91
CA VAL A 279 -21.76 1.84 -22.98
C VAL A 279 -22.73 1.75 -24.15
N GLU A 280 -23.12 2.91 -24.66
CA GLU A 280 -23.91 3.06 -25.88
C GLU A 280 -23.05 3.66 -26.99
N LEU A 281 -23.12 3.08 -28.18
CA LEU A 281 -22.56 3.65 -29.40
C LEU A 281 -23.53 3.54 -30.57
N ALA A 282 -23.75 4.64 -31.28
CA ALA A 282 -24.51 4.65 -32.52
C ALA A 282 -23.65 4.18 -33.71
N THR A 283 -24.28 3.48 -34.67
CA THR A 283 -23.68 3.16 -35.97
C THR A 283 -23.36 4.44 -36.74
N LYS A 284 -22.26 4.42 -37.51
CA LYS A 284 -21.88 5.54 -38.39
C LYS A 284 -22.24 5.29 -39.84
N ASN A 285 -22.79 4.11 -40.15
CA ASN A 285 -23.25 3.76 -41.48
C ASN A 285 -24.41 4.69 -41.93
N ALA A 286 -24.32 5.21 -43.16
CA ALA A 286 -25.30 6.17 -43.69
C ALA A 286 -26.71 5.58 -43.94
N TYR A 287 -26.83 4.25 -43.96
CA TYR A 287 -28.07 3.55 -44.30
C TYR A 287 -28.82 3.02 -43.08
N ILE A 288 -28.17 2.90 -41.92
CA ILE A 288 -28.78 2.41 -40.68
C ILE A 288 -28.45 3.32 -39.49
N HIS A 289 -29.46 3.57 -38.67
CA HIS A 289 -29.32 4.28 -37.40
C HIS A 289 -29.66 3.31 -36.27
N TRP A 290 -28.67 2.50 -35.89
CA TRP A 290 -28.77 1.53 -34.80
C TRP A 290 -27.88 1.95 -33.64
N TYR A 291 -28.24 1.48 -32.45
CA TYR A 291 -27.55 1.75 -31.20
C TYR A 291 -27.06 0.43 -30.61
N TYR A 292 -25.75 0.30 -30.47
CA TYR A 292 -25.08 -0.83 -29.86
C TYR A 292 -24.92 -0.58 -28.35
N PHE A 293 -25.41 -1.50 -27.54
CA PHE A 293 -25.30 -1.44 -26.09
C PHE A 293 -24.45 -2.60 -25.59
N VAL A 294 -23.41 -2.30 -24.82
CA VAL A 294 -22.66 -3.30 -24.05
C VAL A 294 -22.84 -3.02 -22.58
N LEU A 295 -23.14 -4.07 -21.83
CA LEU A 295 -23.47 -4.00 -20.41
C LEU A 295 -22.54 -4.96 -19.68
N SER A 296 -21.87 -4.47 -18.64
CA SER A 296 -21.12 -5.31 -17.71
C SER A 296 -21.54 -4.99 -16.27
N PRO A 297 -21.73 -5.98 -15.39
CA PRO A 297 -22.02 -5.72 -13.99
C PRO A 297 -20.97 -4.78 -13.37
N VAL A 298 -21.39 -3.80 -12.57
CA VAL A 298 -20.44 -2.90 -11.88
C VAL A 298 -19.50 -3.70 -10.96
N SER A 299 -19.98 -4.81 -10.39
CA SER A 299 -19.17 -5.76 -9.64
C SER A 299 -18.03 -6.32 -10.49
N THR A 300 -18.31 -6.73 -11.73
CA THR A 300 -17.32 -7.22 -12.71
C THR A 300 -16.34 -6.14 -13.11
N VAL A 301 -16.82 -4.95 -13.48
CA VAL A 301 -15.98 -3.78 -13.85
C VAL A 301 -15.03 -3.38 -12.71
N THR A 302 -15.50 -3.49 -11.47
CA THR A 302 -14.70 -3.14 -10.27
C THR A 302 -13.91 -4.31 -9.70
N THR A 303 -14.04 -5.53 -10.23
CA THR A 303 -13.45 -6.75 -9.61
C THR A 303 -11.94 -6.64 -9.52
N VAL A 304 -11.26 -6.23 -10.60
CA VAL A 304 -9.80 -6.05 -10.62
C VAL A 304 -9.38 -5.01 -9.58
N ALA A 305 -10.08 -3.87 -9.53
CA ALA A 305 -9.78 -2.81 -8.57
C ALA A 305 -10.02 -3.24 -7.11
N ASN A 306 -11.04 -4.07 -6.86
CA ASN A 306 -11.32 -4.60 -5.53
C ASN A 306 -10.31 -5.69 -5.13
N GLN A 307 -9.85 -6.52 -6.05
CA GLN A 307 -8.78 -7.51 -5.81
C GLN A 307 -7.46 -6.83 -5.47
N GLU A 308 -7.07 -5.80 -6.21
CA GLU A 308 -5.88 -4.99 -5.92
C GLU A 308 -5.96 -4.30 -4.56
N LEU A 309 -7.13 -3.76 -4.20
CA LEU A 309 -7.35 -3.17 -2.88
C LEU A 309 -7.20 -4.22 -1.75
N LEU A 310 -7.81 -5.41 -1.92
CA LEU A 310 -7.70 -6.49 -0.94
C LEU A 310 -6.25 -7.01 -0.81
N ALA A 311 -5.54 -7.15 -1.93
CA ALA A 311 -4.13 -7.53 -1.94
C ALA A 311 -3.28 -6.49 -1.21
N THR A 312 -3.51 -5.20 -1.47
CA THR A 312 -2.82 -4.08 -0.79
C THR A 312 -3.06 -4.13 0.72
N ILE A 313 -4.31 -4.34 1.15
CA ILE A 313 -4.66 -4.50 2.57
C ILE A 313 -3.93 -5.71 3.18
N GLY A 314 -3.92 -6.85 2.47
CA GLY A 314 -3.26 -8.07 2.93
C GLY A 314 -1.75 -7.90 3.12
N ILE A 315 -1.06 -7.31 2.14
CA ILE A 315 0.38 -7.02 2.22
C ILE A 315 0.66 -6.08 3.38
N ALA A 316 -0.12 -5.02 3.53
CA ALA A 316 0.10 -4.06 4.59
C ALA A 316 -0.18 -4.62 5.99
N LEU A 317 -1.17 -5.49 6.15
CA LEU A 317 -1.38 -6.22 7.41
C LEU A 317 -0.21 -7.14 7.74
N LEU A 318 0.37 -7.79 6.73
CA LEU A 318 1.57 -8.62 6.89
C LEU A 318 2.79 -7.78 7.32
N GLU A 319 3.01 -6.64 6.67
CA GLU A 319 4.09 -5.70 7.03
C GLU A 319 3.90 -5.17 8.46
N ALA A 320 2.68 -4.75 8.82
CA ALA A 320 2.37 -4.29 10.17
C ALA A 320 2.65 -5.38 11.22
N LEU A 321 2.35 -6.64 10.92
CA LEU A 321 2.68 -7.78 11.79
C LEU A 321 4.19 -7.98 11.93
N ILE A 322 4.96 -7.89 10.84
CA ILE A 322 6.42 -8.01 10.86
C ILE A 322 7.05 -6.89 11.70
N VAL A 323 6.64 -5.63 11.47
CA VAL A 323 7.17 -4.50 12.25
C VAL A 323 6.75 -4.63 13.72
N GLY A 324 5.54 -5.12 14.01
CA GLY A 324 5.10 -5.44 15.36
C GLY A 324 6.01 -6.45 16.06
N ILE A 325 6.40 -7.54 15.36
CA ILE A 325 7.34 -8.54 15.89
C ILE A 325 8.72 -7.91 16.14
N ILE A 326 9.25 -7.13 15.20
CA ILE A 326 10.54 -6.44 15.34
C ILE A 326 10.51 -5.48 16.54
N ALA A 327 9.41 -4.73 16.72
CA ALA A 327 9.25 -3.81 17.84
C ALA A 327 9.23 -4.55 19.19
N ILE A 328 8.54 -5.70 19.27
CA ILE A 328 8.55 -6.57 20.46
C ILE A 328 9.97 -7.08 20.72
N PHE A 329 10.67 -7.55 19.69
CA PHE A 329 12.03 -8.06 19.83
C PHE A 329 13.00 -6.96 20.28
N ALA A 330 12.98 -5.78 19.64
CA ALA A 330 13.79 -4.63 20.01
C ALA A 330 13.53 -4.17 21.46
N ARG A 331 12.27 -4.20 21.91
CA ARG A 331 11.93 -3.94 23.30
C ARG A 331 12.56 -4.95 24.26
N GLN A 332 12.56 -6.23 23.89
CA GLN A 332 13.11 -7.29 24.74
C GLN A 332 14.65 -7.35 24.71
N SER A 333 15.27 -7.14 23.55
CA SER A 333 16.71 -7.33 23.34
C SER A 333 17.54 -6.08 23.60
N LEU A 334 17.02 -4.87 23.36
CA LEU A 334 17.76 -3.63 23.54
C LEU A 334 17.32 -2.87 24.79
N VAL A 335 16.01 -2.63 24.92
CA VAL A 335 15.49 -1.77 25.99
C VAL A 335 15.64 -2.45 27.36
N ARG A 336 15.28 -3.75 27.47
CA ARG A 336 15.32 -4.45 28.75
C ARG A 336 16.74 -4.57 29.35
N PRO A 337 17.79 -4.94 28.59
CA PRO A 337 19.14 -4.99 29.14
C PRO A 337 19.68 -3.62 29.52
N ILE A 338 19.38 -2.57 28.75
CA ILE A 338 19.76 -1.19 29.09
C ILE A 338 19.11 -0.77 30.40
N LEU A 339 17.81 -1.02 30.59
CA LEU A 339 17.12 -0.72 31.85
C LEU A 339 17.72 -1.51 33.02
N ASN A 340 18.01 -2.80 32.82
CA ASN A 340 18.68 -3.61 33.84
C ASN A 340 20.09 -3.10 34.17
N ALA A 341 20.84 -2.62 33.17
CA ALA A 341 22.17 -2.04 33.36
C ALA A 341 22.09 -0.71 34.11
N VAL A 342 21.13 0.15 33.79
CA VAL A 342 20.85 1.40 34.51
C VAL A 342 20.47 1.13 35.96
N ASP A 343 19.60 0.14 36.22
CA ASP A 343 19.21 -0.26 37.58
C ASP A 343 20.41 -0.79 38.39
N ARG A 344 21.28 -1.60 37.76
CA ARG A 344 22.52 -2.10 38.38
C ARG A 344 23.51 -0.96 38.67
N LEU A 345 23.73 -0.04 37.73
CA LEU A 345 24.59 1.13 37.92
C LEU A 345 24.09 2.01 39.06
N ARG A 346 22.77 2.22 39.13
CA ARG A 346 22.15 2.97 40.23
C ARG A 346 22.36 2.29 41.57
N HIS A 347 22.17 0.97 41.65
CA HIS A 347 22.41 0.21 42.89
C HIS A 347 23.88 0.23 43.32
N ASN A 348 24.81 0.09 42.37
CA ASN A 348 26.24 0.16 42.64
C ASN A 348 26.67 1.56 43.12
N SER A 349 26.17 2.62 42.50
CA SER A 349 26.40 4.00 42.94
C SER A 349 25.91 4.22 44.38
N THR A 350 24.72 3.72 44.75
CA THR A 350 24.24 3.80 46.14
C THR A 350 25.10 3.02 47.12
N THR A 351 25.67 1.87 46.70
CA THR A 351 26.54 1.06 47.55
C THR A 351 27.91 1.71 47.74
N LEU A 352 28.47 2.29 46.68
CA LEU A 352 29.74 3.03 46.74
C LEU A 352 29.62 4.28 47.61
N SER A 353 28.51 5.02 47.50
CA SER A 353 28.23 6.17 48.37
C SER A 353 28.15 5.76 49.85
N LEU A 354 27.49 4.64 50.15
CA LEU A 354 27.41 4.12 51.52
C LEU A 354 28.77 3.61 52.02
N LEU A 355 29.60 3.03 51.16
CA LEU A 355 30.96 2.62 51.50
C LEU A 355 31.86 3.82 51.79
N ALA A 356 31.80 4.87 50.95
CA ALA A 356 32.52 6.12 51.16
C ALA A 356 32.14 6.76 52.50
N GLN A 357 30.84 6.81 52.82
CA GLN A 357 30.36 7.31 54.11
C GLN A 357 30.93 6.52 55.30
N LYS A 358 30.98 5.19 55.21
CA LYS A 358 31.58 4.35 56.26
C LYS A 358 33.09 4.52 56.38
N GLN A 359 33.80 4.70 55.28
CA GLN A 359 35.26 4.92 55.29
C GLN A 359 35.61 6.30 55.86
N GLN A 360 34.81 7.33 55.55
CA GLN A 360 34.94 8.64 56.18
C GLN A 360 34.78 8.56 57.70
N GLN A 361 33.75 7.85 58.16
CA GLN A 361 33.52 7.65 59.60
C GLN A 361 34.69 6.88 60.27
N ALA A 362 35.24 5.85 59.62
CA ALA A 362 36.39 5.11 60.14
C ALA A 362 37.68 5.96 60.16
N SER A 363 37.85 6.88 59.20
CA SER A 363 38.96 7.83 59.18
C SER A 363 38.88 8.83 60.34
N GLU A 364 37.68 9.29 60.69
CA GLU A 364 37.45 10.16 61.85
C GLU A 364 37.80 9.44 63.18
N GLU A 365 37.48 8.14 63.29
CA GLU A 365 37.87 7.33 64.45
C GLU A 365 39.39 7.10 64.56
N GLN A 366 40.12 6.96 63.45
CA GLN A 366 41.58 6.80 63.49
C GLN A 366 42.32 8.10 63.83
N MET A 367 41.78 9.26 63.44
CA MET A 367 42.33 10.55 63.85
C MET A 367 42.31 10.71 65.38
N PHE A 368 41.28 10.18 66.05
CA PHE A 368 41.20 10.15 67.51
C PHE A 368 42.32 9.31 68.17
N VAL A 369 42.79 8.24 67.51
CA VAL A 369 43.92 7.43 68.00
C VAL A 369 45.24 8.19 67.88
N ILE A 370 45.41 9.02 66.85
CA ILE A 370 46.57 9.91 66.68
C ILE A 370 46.62 10.95 67.80
N ASP A 371 45.48 11.59 68.13
CA ASP A 371 45.38 12.54 69.25
C ASP A 371 45.70 11.87 70.61
N SER A 372 45.26 10.62 70.82
CA SER A 372 45.59 9.87 72.04
C SER A 372 47.10 9.57 72.18
N SER A 373 47.81 9.47 71.06
CA SER A 373 49.26 9.23 71.01
C SER A 373 50.06 10.50 71.38
N GLN A 374 49.47 11.68 71.16
CA GLN A 374 50.01 12.96 71.62
C GLN A 374 50.06 13.06 73.16
N GLY A 375 49.17 12.36 73.87
CA GLY A 375 49.24 12.22 75.33
C GLY A 375 50.47 11.43 75.82
N LYS A 376 50.98 10.48 75.02
CA LYS A 376 52.19 9.70 75.37
C LYS A 376 53.48 10.48 75.17
N LEU A 377 53.50 11.56 74.38
CA LEU A 377 54.64 12.48 74.29
C LEU A 377 54.99 13.12 75.65
N GLN A 378 54.01 13.29 76.53
CA GLN A 378 54.25 13.79 77.89
C GLN A 378 55.09 12.83 78.74
N SER A 379 54.97 11.51 78.54
CA SER A 379 55.83 10.54 79.25
C SER A 379 57.29 10.59 78.78
N VAL A 380 57.54 10.90 77.51
CA VAL A 380 58.92 11.10 76.99
C VAL A 380 59.54 12.38 77.57
N GLN A 381 58.73 13.44 77.71
CA GLN A 381 59.16 14.67 78.39
C GLN A 381 59.53 14.42 79.86
N TYR A 382 58.76 13.61 80.58
CA TYR A 382 59.07 13.23 81.96
C TYR A 382 60.44 12.58 82.13
N TYR A 383 60.79 11.59 81.28
CA TYR A 383 62.11 10.94 81.34
C TYR A 383 63.24 11.86 80.91
N THR A 384 62.99 12.78 79.98
CA THR A 384 63.97 13.81 79.57
C THR A 384 64.30 14.75 80.74
N ASP A 385 63.28 15.22 81.46
CA ASP A 385 63.46 16.11 82.61
C ASP A 385 64.12 15.40 83.80
N ALA A 386 63.79 14.13 84.03
CA ALA A 386 64.42 13.32 85.06
C ALA A 386 65.91 13.05 84.77
N THR A 387 66.25 12.77 83.51
CA THR A 387 67.64 12.60 83.03
C THR A 387 68.46 13.87 83.24
N LYS A 388 67.87 15.04 82.93
CA LYS A 388 68.49 16.35 83.17
C LYS A 388 68.78 16.59 84.65
N THR A 389 67.84 16.23 85.53
CA THR A 389 68.00 16.36 86.98
C THR A 389 69.10 15.44 87.52
N ALA A 390 69.17 14.20 87.03
CA ALA A 390 70.21 13.24 87.37
C ALA A 390 71.61 13.72 86.95
N LEU A 391 71.75 14.27 85.74
CA LEU A 391 73.00 14.87 85.25
C LEU A 391 73.44 16.08 86.10
N GLN A 392 72.51 16.94 86.52
CA GLN A 392 72.81 18.06 87.41
C GLN A 392 73.36 17.60 88.77
N ARG A 393 72.78 16.54 89.35
CA ARG A 393 73.29 15.94 90.58
C ARG A 393 74.68 15.36 90.40
N LEU A 394 74.92 14.67 89.28
CA LEU A 394 76.23 14.11 88.94
C LEU A 394 77.31 15.21 88.82
N ASN A 395 76.98 16.33 88.17
CA ASN A 395 77.83 17.52 88.09
C ASN A 395 78.10 18.21 89.43
N THR A 396 77.30 17.93 90.46
CA THR A 396 77.53 18.46 91.81
C THR A 396 78.41 17.52 92.62
N ILE A 397 78.13 16.21 92.55
CA ILE A 397 78.82 15.18 93.34
C ILE A 397 80.27 15.01 92.87
N VAL A 398 80.53 14.97 91.56
CA VAL A 398 81.88 14.71 91.03
C VAL A 398 82.91 15.78 91.45
N PRO A 399 82.63 17.09 91.36
CA PRO A 399 83.54 18.11 91.87
C PRO A 399 83.72 18.08 93.39
N GLN A 400 82.64 17.81 94.15
CA GLN A 400 82.72 17.66 95.61
C GLN A 400 83.60 16.48 96.02
N LEU A 401 83.57 15.39 95.25
CA LEU A 401 84.45 14.23 95.45
C LEU A 401 85.92 14.56 95.15
N SER A 402 86.17 15.32 94.08
CA SER A 402 87.52 15.73 93.68
C SER A 402 88.16 16.68 94.72
N ASN A 403 87.41 17.65 95.23
CA ASN A 403 87.96 18.71 96.09
C ASN A 403 88.15 18.28 97.54
N ASN A 404 87.33 17.36 98.06
CA ASN A 404 87.33 16.99 99.48
C ASN A 404 87.90 15.58 99.73
N ARG A 405 88.62 15.00 98.76
CA ARG A 405 89.09 13.60 98.79
C ARG A 405 89.90 13.23 100.05
N VAL A 406 90.64 14.19 100.62
CA VAL A 406 91.49 13.97 101.81
C VAL A 406 90.68 13.98 103.12
N GLN A 407 89.45 14.52 103.10
CA GLN A 407 88.59 14.66 104.29
C GLN A 407 87.52 13.58 104.41
N TYR A 408 87.31 12.76 103.38
CA TYR A 408 86.35 11.67 103.46
C TYR A 408 86.97 10.47 104.18
N ASP A 409 86.27 10.00 105.21
CA ASP A 409 86.52 8.67 105.73
C ASP A 409 86.06 7.59 104.72
N ALA A 410 86.52 6.36 104.94
CA ALA A 410 86.25 5.26 104.02
C ALA A 410 84.74 5.01 103.81
N GLN A 411 83.91 5.18 104.86
CA GLN A 411 82.47 4.97 104.77
C GLN A 411 81.77 6.05 103.93
N THR A 412 82.17 7.31 104.07
CA THR A 412 81.58 8.41 103.31
C THR A 412 81.93 8.29 101.83
N MET A 413 83.18 7.90 101.51
CA MET A 413 83.59 7.65 100.13
C MET A 413 82.79 6.52 99.49
N GLU A 414 82.54 5.43 100.22
CA GLU A 414 81.74 4.31 99.74
C GLU A 414 80.28 4.72 99.46
N HIS A 415 79.68 5.54 100.33
CA HIS A 415 78.33 6.06 100.11
C HIS A 415 78.23 6.96 98.87
N VAL A 416 79.21 7.83 98.63
CA VAL A 416 79.24 8.69 97.44
C VAL A 416 79.41 7.88 96.16
N ILE A 417 80.25 6.84 96.17
CA ILE A 417 80.41 5.92 95.04
C ILE A 417 79.10 5.18 94.77
N GLN A 418 78.40 4.71 95.80
CA GLN A 418 77.09 4.06 95.64
C GLN A 418 76.04 5.01 95.04
N GLN A 419 76.01 6.28 95.47
CA GLN A 419 75.12 7.29 94.87
C GLN A 419 75.44 7.55 93.40
N LEU A 420 76.73 7.60 93.02
CA LEU A 420 77.13 7.74 91.62
C LEU A 420 76.68 6.53 90.79
N TYR A 421 76.85 5.31 91.30
CA TYR A 421 76.33 4.10 90.63
C TYR A 421 74.81 4.13 90.46
N ALA A 422 74.06 4.55 91.48
CA ALA A 422 72.61 4.67 91.38
C ALA A 422 72.17 5.70 90.32
N ILE A 423 72.86 6.84 90.24
CA ILE A 423 72.57 7.88 89.24
C ILE A 423 72.91 7.39 87.83
N ILE A 424 74.06 6.73 87.64
CA ILE A 424 74.47 6.17 86.35
C ILE A 424 73.47 5.11 85.89
N ASN A 425 73.10 4.18 86.76
CA ASN A 425 72.15 3.13 86.45
C ASN A 425 70.74 3.71 86.14
N TYR A 426 70.34 4.78 86.83
CA TYR A 426 69.10 5.49 86.51
C TYR A 426 69.16 6.16 85.13
N LEU A 427 70.27 6.81 84.78
CA LEU A 427 70.46 7.45 83.47
C LEU A 427 70.46 6.42 82.33
N GLU A 428 71.08 5.26 82.54
CA GLU A 428 71.11 4.17 81.56
C GLU A 428 69.69 3.63 81.32
N ASN A 429 68.94 3.32 82.39
CA ASN A 429 67.56 2.87 82.28
C ASN A 429 66.65 3.95 81.64
N ALA A 430 66.77 5.22 82.04
CA ALA A 430 65.96 6.30 81.49
C ALA A 430 66.24 6.51 79.98
N SER A 431 67.51 6.40 79.57
CA SER A 431 67.90 6.48 78.16
C SER A 431 67.35 5.31 77.35
N GLU A 432 67.41 4.08 77.87
CA GLU A 432 66.84 2.90 77.19
C GLU A 432 65.31 2.99 77.04
N TYR A 433 64.62 3.47 78.07
CA TYR A 433 63.18 3.73 78.01
C TYR A 433 62.82 4.83 77.01
N GLN A 434 63.59 5.93 76.99
CA GLN A 434 63.38 7.03 76.05
C GLN A 434 63.56 6.56 74.60
N ASP A 435 64.61 5.78 74.33
CA ASP A 435 64.89 5.27 72.98
C ASP A 435 63.82 4.27 72.53
N THR A 436 63.42 3.35 73.42
CA THR A 436 62.33 2.40 73.17
C THR A 436 60.99 3.10 72.92
N SER A 437 60.68 4.13 73.71
CA SER A 437 59.41 4.86 73.61
C SER A 437 59.38 5.76 72.38
N ASN A 438 60.49 6.39 72.00
CA ASN A 438 60.63 7.16 70.77
C ASN A 438 60.46 6.27 69.53
N ARG A 439 61.08 5.08 69.52
CA ARG A 439 60.94 4.13 68.41
C ARG A 439 59.49 3.66 68.23
N LYS A 440 58.83 3.28 69.33
CA LYS A 440 57.41 2.86 69.30
C LYS A 440 56.48 4.00 68.88
N LEU A 441 56.72 5.23 69.34
CA LEU A 441 55.91 6.39 68.95
C LEU A 441 56.09 6.72 67.47
N ALA A 442 57.32 6.68 66.95
CA ALA A 442 57.59 6.89 65.54
C ALA A 442 56.92 5.82 64.66
N GLU A 443 56.94 4.56 65.08
CA GLU A 443 56.28 3.44 64.37
C GLU A 443 54.75 3.59 64.37
N VAL A 444 54.14 3.95 65.51
CA VAL A 444 52.70 4.18 65.61
C VAL A 444 52.27 5.40 64.80
N LEU A 445 53.01 6.51 64.86
CA LEU A 445 52.70 7.72 64.09
C LEU A 445 52.83 7.47 62.57
N ASN A 446 53.86 6.75 62.14
CA ASN A 446 54.04 6.45 60.72
C ASN A 446 52.92 5.52 60.22
N SER A 447 52.56 4.47 60.97
CA SER A 447 51.47 3.56 60.62
C SER A 447 50.10 4.26 60.61
N ALA A 448 49.82 5.13 61.59
CA ALA A 448 48.54 5.83 61.66
C ALA A 448 48.40 6.91 60.57
N THR A 449 49.48 7.62 60.26
CA THR A 449 49.52 8.61 59.16
C THR A 449 49.29 7.92 57.82
N LEU A 450 49.99 6.82 57.55
CA LEU A 450 49.85 6.07 56.29
C LEU A 450 48.43 5.47 56.13
N THR A 451 47.83 4.99 57.22
CA THR A 451 46.47 4.42 57.18
C THR A 451 45.41 5.51 57.02
N THR A 452 45.59 6.66 57.66
CA THR A 452 44.69 7.82 57.55
C THR A 452 44.72 8.39 56.15
N GLU A 453 45.90 8.52 55.54
CA GLU A 453 46.07 9.00 54.16
C GLU A 453 45.39 8.05 53.16
N VAL A 454 45.62 6.73 53.29
CA VAL A 454 44.99 5.74 52.42
C VAL A 454 43.47 5.68 52.58
N LEU A 455 42.95 5.78 53.81
CA LEU A 455 41.50 5.80 54.07
C LEU A 455 40.85 7.08 53.54
N HIS A 456 41.51 8.23 53.73
CA HIS A 456 41.00 9.52 53.26
C HIS A 456 40.98 9.59 51.73
N THR A 457 42.09 9.25 51.07
CA THR A 457 42.17 9.21 49.60
C THR A 457 41.22 8.17 49.02
N GLY A 458 41.08 7.00 49.66
CA GLY A 458 40.14 5.96 49.27
C GLY A 458 38.68 6.41 49.37
N SER A 459 38.32 7.12 50.45
CA SER A 459 36.98 7.68 50.64
C SER A 459 36.63 8.75 49.60
N ILE A 460 37.58 9.65 49.29
CA ILE A 460 37.39 10.68 48.25
C ILE A 460 37.21 10.03 46.88
N SER A 461 38.09 9.09 46.51
CA SER A 461 37.99 8.39 45.22
C SER A 461 36.70 7.59 45.09
N ALA A 462 36.23 6.94 46.15
CA ALA A 462 34.95 6.22 46.15
C ALA A 462 33.75 7.18 46.02
N SER A 463 33.80 8.35 46.65
CA SER A 463 32.77 9.39 46.54
C SER A 463 32.72 9.98 45.13
N GLU A 464 33.86 10.36 44.57
CA GLU A 464 33.96 10.88 43.19
C GLU A 464 33.49 9.85 42.17
N ALA A 465 33.86 8.58 42.33
CA ALA A 465 33.38 7.49 41.46
C ALA A 465 31.86 7.31 41.57
N ALA A 466 31.28 7.43 42.78
CA ALA A 466 29.84 7.35 42.98
C ALA A 466 29.10 8.52 42.31
N GLU A 467 29.67 9.73 42.37
CA GLU A 467 29.13 10.94 41.72
C GLU A 467 29.22 10.86 40.19
N GLN A 468 30.36 10.42 39.64
CA GLN A 468 30.52 10.19 38.21
C GLN A 468 29.55 9.11 37.71
N ALA A 469 29.40 8.00 38.44
CA ALA A 469 28.40 6.98 38.13
C ALA A 469 26.97 7.53 38.17
N GLY A 470 26.66 8.40 39.15
CA GLY A 470 25.38 9.11 39.23
C GLY A 470 25.15 10.02 38.01
N THR A 471 26.17 10.76 37.59
CA THR A 471 26.13 11.63 36.42
C THR A 471 25.93 10.83 35.13
N ILE A 472 26.63 9.72 34.95
CA ILE A 472 26.45 8.81 33.80
C ILE A 472 25.04 8.22 33.80
N VAL A 473 24.51 7.79 34.95
CA VAL A 473 23.13 7.31 35.08
C VAL A 473 22.14 8.42 34.70
N MET A 474 22.35 9.66 35.15
CA MET A 474 21.51 10.80 34.77
C MET A 474 21.62 11.14 33.28
N GLN A 475 22.80 11.06 32.68
CA GLN A 475 22.99 11.25 31.24
C GLN A 475 22.30 10.14 30.44
N LEU A 476 22.46 8.87 30.82
CA LEU A 476 21.77 7.73 30.19
C LEU A 476 20.25 7.86 30.32
N LEU A 477 19.75 8.21 31.51
CA LEU A 477 18.32 8.47 31.72
C LEU A 477 17.86 9.70 30.93
N SER A 478 18.69 10.72 30.75
CA SER A 478 18.38 11.87 29.91
C SER A 478 18.40 11.52 28.43
N ILE A 479 19.25 10.61 27.96
CA ILE A 479 19.22 10.15 26.56
C ILE A 479 17.98 9.28 26.33
N ILE A 480 17.60 8.48 27.32
CA ILE A 480 16.38 7.66 27.31
C ILE A 480 15.12 8.53 27.54
N GLY A 481 15.28 9.75 28.06
CA GLY A 481 14.18 10.60 28.55
C GLY A 481 14.13 12.06 28.09
N LYS A 482 15.01 12.51 27.18
CA LYS A 482 14.94 13.83 26.50
C LYS A 482 14.28 13.78 25.13
N THR A 483 13.45 12.77 24.88
CA THR A 483 12.38 12.87 23.88
C THR A 483 11.06 13.18 24.59
N ASN A 484 11.09 14.31 25.32
CA ASN A 484 10.08 15.01 26.14
C ASN A 484 9.76 14.45 27.53
#